data_AF-A0A9X8YR39-F1
#
_entry.id   AF-A0A9X8YR39-F1
#
_cell.length_a   1.000
_cell.length_b   1.000
_cell.length_c   1.000
_cell.angle_alpha   90.00
_cell.angle_beta   90.00
_cell.angle_gamma   90.00
#
_symmetry.space_group_name_H-M   'P 1'
#
loop_
_entity.id
_entity.type
_entity.pdbx_description
1 polymer ?
#
loop_
_entity_poly.entity_id
_entity_poly.type
_entity_poly.pdbx_seq_one_letter_code
_entity_poly.pdbx_strand_id
1 'polypeptide(L)' 'MQLPHCPKCNSEYTYQDNALFICPECAHEWSDSAPAEDQDALIVKDANGNLLADGDAVTVVKDLKVKGSSSM' A
#
# COMPACT_ATOMS: atom_id res chain seq x y z
N MET A 1 1.12 9.49 29.30
CA MET A 1 1.06 8.98 27.92
C MET A 1 -0.34 9.29 27.43
N GLN A 2 -0.51 10.22 26.50
CA GLN A 2 -1.81 10.62 25.96
C GLN A 2 -2.01 9.85 24.65
N LEU A 3 -3.06 9.04 24.55
CA LEU A 3 -3.44 8.37 23.31
C LEU A 3 -4.05 9.41 22.35
N PRO A 4 -3.82 9.28 21.03
CA PRO A 4 -4.36 10.23 20.06
C PRO A 4 -5.89 10.15 20.05
N HIS A 5 -6.54 11.29 19.84
CA HIS A 5 -7.99 11.34 19.69
C HIS A 5 -8.40 10.60 18.41
N CYS A 6 -9.60 10.05 18.38
CA CYS A 6 -10.08 9.33 17.22
C CYS A 6 -10.21 10.28 16.01
N PRO A 7 -9.62 9.98 14.84
CA PRO A 7 -9.69 10.86 13.67
C PRO A 7 -11.10 10.97 13.07
N LYS A 8 -12.00 10.03 13.39
CA LYS A 8 -13.37 9.98 12.82
C LYS A 8 -14.39 10.76 13.65
N CYS A 9 -14.32 10.67 14.97
CA CYS A 9 -15.30 11.28 15.88
C CYS A 9 -14.68 12.27 16.88
N ASN A 10 -13.36 12.47 16.84
CA ASN A 10 -12.61 13.35 17.75
C ASN A 10 -12.76 12.99 19.24
N SER A 11 -13.09 11.72 19.53
CA SER A 11 -13.21 11.19 20.88
C SER A 11 -11.85 11.05 21.56
N GLU A 12 -11.80 11.39 22.84
CA GLU A 12 -10.63 11.25 23.72
C GLU A 12 -10.49 9.82 24.28
N TYR A 13 -11.52 8.99 24.15
CA TYR A 13 -11.59 7.66 24.77
C TYR A 13 -11.04 6.56 23.85
N THR A 14 -9.88 6.78 23.24
CA THR A 14 -9.23 5.77 22.40
C THR A 14 -8.41 4.82 23.27
N TYR A 15 -8.35 3.54 22.90
CA TYR A 15 -7.48 2.57 23.55
C TYR A 15 -6.63 1.86 22.52
N GLN A 16 -5.42 1.47 22.90
CA GLN A 16 -4.52 0.70 22.06
C GLN A 16 -4.69 -0.79 22.38
N ASP A 17 -5.03 -1.60 21.37
CA ASP A 17 -4.93 -3.05 21.41
C ASP A 17 -3.79 -3.50 20.49
N ASN A 18 -2.70 -4.00 21.09
CA ASN A 18 -1.48 -4.37 20.38
C ASN A 18 -0.90 -3.20 19.55
N ALA A 19 -0.96 -3.30 18.22
CA ALA A 19 -0.47 -2.30 17.27
C ALA A 19 -1.59 -1.41 16.68
N LEU A 20 -2.83 -1.61 17.12
CA LEU A 20 -4.00 -0.87 16.66
C LEU A 20 -4.54 0.03 17.77
N PHE A 21 -5.07 1.16 17.39
CA PHE A 21 -5.87 2.08 18.19
C PHE A 21 -7.34 1.88 17.82
N ILE A 22 -8.18 1.79 18.83
CA ILE A 22 -9.60 1.50 18.69
C ILE A 22 -10.39 2.57 19.42
N CYS A 23 -11.42 3.07 18.74
CA CYS A 23 -12.38 4.01 19.33
C CYS A 23 -13.70 3.29 19.68
N PRO A 24 -14.10 3.25 20.97
CA PRO A 24 -15.33 2.61 21.40
C PRO A 24 -16.61 3.37 21.02
N GLU A 25 -16.51 4.66 20.68
CA GLU A 25 -17.68 5.47 20.30
C GLU A 25 -18.11 5.25 18.84
N CYS A 26 -17.14 5.01 17.94
CA CYS A 26 -17.42 4.90 16.51
C CYS A 26 -16.93 3.59 15.87
N ALA A 27 -16.38 2.68 16.68
CA ALA A 27 -15.77 1.43 16.24
C ALA A 27 -14.72 1.62 15.11
N HIS A 28 -14.00 2.74 15.15
CA HIS A 28 -12.92 2.99 14.19
C HIS A 28 -11.62 2.40 14.74
N GLU A 29 -10.93 1.66 13.89
CA GLU A 29 -9.67 0.98 14.17
C GLU A 29 -8.60 1.54 13.22
N TRP A 30 -7.46 1.99 13.76
CA TRP A 30 -6.35 2.52 12.97
C TRP A 30 -5.01 2.22 13.65
N SER A 31 -3.90 2.19 12.93
CA SER A 31 -2.55 2.03 13.51
C SER A 31 -1.73 3.31 13.36
N ASP A 32 -0.87 3.63 14.34
CA ASP A 32 0.15 4.69 14.22
C ASP A 32 1.39 4.20 13.47
N SER A 33 1.61 2.87 13.48
CA SER A 33 2.48 2.23 12.51
C SER A 33 1.88 2.41 11.13
N ALA A 34 2.63 3.12 10.28
CA ALA A 34 2.45 3.29 8.85
C ALA A 34 1.76 2.08 8.20
N PRO A 35 0.87 2.31 7.22
CA PRO A 35 0.07 1.24 6.66
C PRO A 35 1.04 0.14 6.19
N ALA A 36 0.89 -1.05 6.74
CA ALA A 36 1.36 -2.26 6.09
C ALA A 36 0.42 -2.61 4.92
N GLU A 37 -0.07 -1.60 4.20
CA GLU A 37 -0.57 -1.77 2.83
C GLU A 37 0.63 -1.51 1.93
N ASP A 38 0.86 -2.44 1.00
CA ASP A 38 1.75 -2.30 -0.16
C ASP A 38 3.21 -2.79 -0.07
N GLN A 39 3.59 -3.62 0.91
CA GLN A 39 4.83 -4.42 0.75
C GLN A 39 4.68 -5.58 -0.27
N ASP A 40 3.45 -5.83 -0.75
CA ASP A 40 3.12 -6.86 -1.73
C ASP A 40 2.55 -6.31 -3.05
N ALA A 41 2.49 -4.99 -3.26
CA ALA A 41 2.29 -4.52 -4.62
C ALA A 41 3.59 -4.69 -5.39
N LEU A 42 3.47 -5.42 -6.49
CA LEU A 42 4.49 -5.48 -7.51
C LEU A 42 4.71 -4.06 -8.04
N ILE A 43 5.72 -3.35 -7.52
CA ILE A 43 6.13 -2.04 -8.02
C ILE A 43 6.77 -2.25 -9.40
N VAL A 44 5.95 -2.28 -10.44
CA VAL A 44 6.40 -2.34 -11.84
C VAL A 44 6.71 -0.92 -12.30
N LYS A 45 7.96 -0.70 -12.71
CA LYS A 45 8.40 0.57 -13.29
C LYS A 45 8.76 0.39 -14.75
N ASP A 46 8.42 1.38 -15.56
CA ASP A 46 8.90 1.47 -16.94
C ASP A 46 10.39 1.86 -16.99
N ALA A 47 11.02 1.74 -18.18
CA ALA A 47 12.39 2.17 -18.45
C ALA A 47 12.68 3.64 -18.08
N ASN A 48 11.65 4.50 -18.01
CA ASN A 48 11.76 5.90 -17.60
C ASN A 48 11.55 6.13 -16.08
N GLY A 49 11.28 5.07 -15.31
CA GLY A 49 11.08 5.14 -13.85
C GLY A 49 9.64 5.45 -13.40
N ASN A 50 8.69 5.52 -14.32
CA ASN A 50 7.27 5.72 -14.03
C ASN A 50 6.62 4.43 -13.50
N LEU A 51 5.74 4.55 -12.50
CA LEU A 51 4.95 3.43 -11.99
C LEU A 51 3.90 3.02 -13.02
N LEU A 52 3.87 1.73 -13.34
CA LEU A 52 2.92 1.14 -14.27
C LEU A 52 1.67 0.67 -13.50
N ALA A 53 0.50 0.90 -14.08
CA ALA A 53 -0.77 0.45 -13.55
C ALA A 53 -1.45 -0.52 -14.54
N ASP A 54 -2.38 -1.33 -14.02
CA ASP A 54 -3.21 -2.21 -14.84
C ASP A 54 -3.96 -1.42 -15.93
N GLY A 55 -3.80 -1.86 -17.18
CA GLY A 55 -4.41 -1.23 -18.36
C GLY A 55 -3.47 -0.31 -19.15
N ASP A 56 -2.22 -0.14 -18.73
CA ASP A 56 -1.23 0.64 -19.49
C ASP A 56 -0.61 -0.17 -20.65
N ALA A 57 -0.29 0.52 -21.75
CA ALA A 57 0.25 -0.09 -22.97
C ALA A 57 1.78 -0.04 -22.97
N VAL A 58 2.44 -1.18 -22.70
CA VAL A 58 3.91 -1.27 -22.65
C VAL A 58 4.53 -1.63 -24.00
N THR A 59 5.68 -1.03 -24.31
CA THR A 59 6.49 -1.36 -25.50
C THR A 59 7.93 -1.71 -25.09
N VAL A 60 8.48 -2.76 -25.67
CA VAL A 60 9.85 -3.23 -25.35
C VAL A 60 10.88 -2.29 -26.00
N VAL A 61 11.66 -1.58 -25.18
CA VAL A 61 12.65 -0.60 -25.66
C VAL A 61 14.06 -1.16 -25.89
N LYS A 62 14.35 -2.35 -25.35
CA LYS A 62 15.66 -3.04 -25.45
C LYS A 62 15.45 -4.53 -25.69
N ASP A 63 16.24 -5.10 -26.61
CA ASP A 63 16.21 -6.52 -26.90
C ASP A 63 16.56 -7.33 -25.64
N LEU A 64 15.61 -8.13 -25.19
CA LEU A 64 15.79 -9.07 -24.10
C LEU A 64 16.03 -10.44 -24.72
N LYS A 65 17.18 -11.06 -24.40
CA LYS A 65 17.47 -12.45 -24.76
C LYS A 65 16.55 -13.38 -23.96
N VAL A 66 15.32 -13.52 -24.42
CA VAL A 66 14.33 -14.41 -23.83
C VAL A 66 14.67 -15.87 -24.20
N LYS A 67 14.78 -16.74 -23.18
CA LYS A 67 14.91 -18.18 -23.41
C LYS A 67 13.54 -18.72 -23.83
N GLY A 68 13.39 -19.08 -25.10
CA GLY A 68 12.22 -19.82 -25.60
C GLY A 68 11.46 -19.19 -26.76
N SER A 69 11.76 -17.97 -27.19
CA SER A 69 11.07 -17.32 -28.32
C SER A 69 11.65 -17.76 -29.67
N SER A 70 11.58 -19.06 -29.94
CA SER A 70 11.58 -19.52 -31.32
C SER A 70 10.15 -19.38 -31.83
N SER A 71 9.94 -18.37 -32.66
CA SER A 71 8.75 -18.22 -33.49
C SER A 71 8.42 -19.55 -34.16
N MET A 72 7.19 -20.02 -34.00
CA MET A 72 6.55 -20.93 -34.94
C MET A 72 5.21 -20.35 -35.34
#